data_AF-A0A7Y8WJA7-F1
#
_entry.id   AF-A0A7Y8WJA7-F1
#
_cell.length_a   1.000
_cell.length_b   1.000
_cell.length_c   1.000
_cell.angle_alpha   90.00
_cell.angle_beta   90.00
_cell.angle_gamma   90.00
#
_symmetry.space_group_name_H-M   'P 1'
#
loop_
_entity.id
_entity.type
_entity.pdbx_description
1 polymer ?
#
loop_
_entity_poly.entity_id
_entity_poly.type
_entity_poly.pdbx_seq_one_letter_code
_entity_poly.pdbx_strand_id
1 'polypeptide(L)' 'MNDLLEAKLTIARIKTQLLDLTGELIADETADKDYAIKRLLGVVEYIDEHDVKVRDIQT' A
#
# COMPACT_ATOMS: atom_id res chain seq x y z
N MET A 1 14.11 -1.42 19.98
CA MET A 1 13.91 -1.22 18.53
C MET A 1 13.08 0.05 18.42
N ASN A 2 13.41 1.01 17.56
CA ASN A 2 12.69 2.29 17.53
C ASN A 2 11.24 2.05 17.05
N ASP A 3 10.23 2.44 17.83
CA ASP A 3 8.80 2.26 17.53
C ASP A 3 8.41 2.79 16.14
N LEU A 4 9.09 3.85 15.68
CA LEU A 4 8.91 4.40 14.33
C LEU A 4 9.31 3.38 13.25
N LEU A 5 10.41 2.65 13.45
CA LEU A 5 10.87 1.65 12.50
C LEU A 5 9.90 0.47 12.42
N GLU A 6 9.36 0.04 13.55
CA GLU A 6 8.38 -1.04 13.62
C GLU A 6 7.05 -0.65 12.96
N ALA A 7 6.59 0.59 13.18
CA ALA A 7 5.44 1.15 12.50
C ALA A 7 5.65 1.23 10.97
N LYS A 8 6.85 1.64 10.51
CA LYS A 8 7.20 1.69 9.08
C LYS A 8 7.19 0.32 8.42
N LEU A 9 7.80 -0.67 9.07
CA LEU A 9 7.81 -2.07 8.58
C LEU A 9 6.38 -2.64 8.50
N THR A 10 5.53 -2.31 9.48
CA THR A 10 4.13 -2.72 9.47
C THR A 10 3.36 -2.10 8.30
N ILE A 11 3.51 -0.79 8.06
CA ILE A 11 2.89 -0.09 6.93
C ILE A 11 3.37 -0.68 5.59
N ALA A 12 4.67 -0.94 5.46
CA ALA A 12 5.23 -1.54 4.25
C ALA A 12 4.61 -2.92 3.95
N ARG A 13 4.41 -3.77 4.97
CA ARG A 13 3.74 -5.07 4.80
C ARG A 13 2.28 -4.91 4.35
N ILE A 14 1.55 -3.96 4.93
CA ILE A 14 0.17 -3.66 4.53
C ILE A 14 0.11 -3.20 3.07
N LYS A 15 1.05 -2.35 2.63
CA LYS A 15 1.15 -1.91 1.22
C LYS A 15 1.32 -3.10 0.27
N THR A 16 2.22 -4.04 0.59
CA THR A 16 2.44 -5.23 -0.24
C THR A 16 1.18 -6.10 -0.32
N GLN A 17 0.51 -6.37 0.81
CA GLN A 17 -0.71 -7.18 0.84
C GLN A 17 -1.85 -6.55 0.02
N LEU A 18 -1.98 -5.22 0.03
CA LEU A 18 -2.94 -4.50 -0.80
C LEU A 18 -2.65 -4.63 -2.30
N LEU A 19 -1.37 -4.55 -2.68
CA LEU A 19 -0.94 -4.74 -4.07
C LEU A 19 -1.21 -6.17 -4.55
N ASP A 20 -0.90 -7.18 -3.73
CA ASP A 20 -1.15 -8.58 -4.06
C ASP A 20 -2.65 -8.84 -4.29
N LEU A 21 -3.51 -8.37 -3.37
CA LEU A 21 -4.96 -8.46 -3.51
C LEU A 21 -5.47 -7.76 -4.79
N THR A 22 -4.87 -6.63 -5.13
CA THR A 22 -5.20 -5.92 -6.38
C THR A 22 -4.85 -6.76 -7.61
N GLY A 23 -3.69 -7.43 -7.59
CA GLY A 23 -3.26 -8.35 -8.64
C GLY A 23 -4.21 -9.56 -8.80
N GLU A 24 -4.63 -10.15 -7.69
CA GLU A 24 -5.62 -11.26 -7.69
C GLU A 24 -6.96 -10.82 -8.27
N LEU A 25 -7.45 -9.63 -7.90
CA LEU A 25 -8.71 -9.08 -8.43
C LEU A 25 -8.62 -8.73 -9.92
N ILE A 26 -7.45 -8.30 -10.42
CA ILE A 26 -7.22 -8.10 -11.86
C ILE A 26 -7.37 -9.44 -12.62
N ALA A 27 -6.85 -10.53 -12.04
CA ALA A 27 -6.87 -11.84 -12.66
C ALA A 27 -8.27 -12.49 -12.70
N ASP A 28 -9.19 -12.13 -11.80
CA ASP A 28 -10.54 -12.72 -11.72
C ASP A 28 -11.50 -12.12 -12.77
N GLU A 29 -11.82 -12.85 -13.84
CA GLU A 29 -12.71 -12.43 -14.95
C GLU A 29 -14.15 -12.08 -14.57
N THR A 30 -14.59 -12.41 -13.34
CA THR A 30 -15.99 -12.23 -12.90
C THR A 30 -16.21 -10.99 -12.03
N ALA A 31 -15.15 -10.34 -11.57
CA ALA A 31 -15.23 -9.14 -10.74
C ALA A 31 -15.53 -7.87 -11.57
N ASP A 32 -16.24 -6.89 -10.98
CA ASP A 32 -16.32 -5.52 -11.50
C ASP A 32 -14.99 -4.80 -11.20
N LYS A 33 -13.97 -5.19 -11.97
CA LYS A 33 -12.57 -5.01 -11.60
C LYS A 33 -12.16 -3.54 -11.61
N ASP A 34 -12.63 -2.78 -12.59
CA ASP A 34 -12.13 -1.42 -12.83
C ASP A 34 -12.36 -0.47 -11.65
N TYR A 35 -13.52 -0.56 -11.00
CA TYR A 35 -13.82 0.28 -9.84
C TYR A 35 -13.04 -0.17 -8.59
N ALA A 36 -13.01 -1.47 -8.31
CA ALA A 36 -12.33 -2.02 -7.14
C ALA A 36 -10.80 -1.82 -7.22
N ILE A 37 -10.20 -2.07 -8.39
CA ILE A 37 -8.76 -1.87 -8.65
C ILE A 37 -8.40 -0.40 -8.52
N LYS A 38 -9.17 0.52 -9.11
CA LYS A 38 -8.92 1.97 -8.96
C LYS A 38 -8.95 2.40 -7.50
N ARG A 39 -9.89 1.89 -6.72
CA ARG A 39 -10.01 2.19 -5.29
C ARG A 39 -8.80 1.67 -4.50
N LEU A 40 -8.34 0.46 -4.79
CA LEU A 40 -7.17 -0.14 -4.14
C LEU A 40 -5.86 0.57 -4.51
N LEU A 41 -5.64 0.85 -5.80
CA LEU A 41 -4.48 1.60 -6.26
C LEU A 41 -4.43 2.99 -5.62
N GLY A 42 -5.56 3.71 -5.55
CA GLY A 42 -5.61 5.02 -4.92
C GLY A 42 -5.26 4.99 -3.43
N VAL A 43 -5.57 3.91 -2.71
CA VAL A 43 -5.14 3.74 -1.31
C VAL A 43 -3.63 3.52 -1.23
N VAL A 44 -3.05 2.70 -2.10
CA VAL A 44 -1.60 2.46 -2.12
C VAL A 44 -0.84 3.74 -2.47
N GLU A 45 -1.30 4.48 -3.48
CA GLU A 45 -0.73 5.78 -3.89
C GLU A 45 -0.80 6.80 -2.75
N TYR A 46 -1.97 6.94 -2.11
CA TYR A 46 -2.14 7.85 -0.97
C TYR A 46 -1.15 7.53 0.16
N ILE A 47 -1.00 6.24 0.51
CA ILE A 47 -0.04 5.86 1.54
C ILE A 47 1.39 6.08 1.05
N ASP A 48 1.75 5.89 -0.22
CA ASP A 48 3.12 6.20 -0.67
C ASP A 48 3.46 7.71 -0.65
N GLU A 49 2.49 8.56 -0.99
CA GLU A 49 2.65 10.03 -0.97
C GLU A 49 2.76 10.60 0.45
N HIS A 50 1.97 10.07 1.39
CA HIS A 50 1.84 10.63 2.75
C HIS A 50 2.70 9.91 3.79
N ASP A 51 3.38 8.83 3.42
CA ASP A 51 4.28 8.11 4.30
C ASP A 51 5.63 8.84 4.45
N VAL A 52 6.06 9.05 5.69
CA VAL A 52 7.37 9.67 6.00
C VAL A 52 8.48 8.81 5.40
N LYS A 53 9.19 9.33 4.40
CA LYS A 53 10.29 8.60 3.75
C LYS A 53 11.54 8.71 4.62
N VAL A 54 12.46 7.75 4.49
CA VAL A 54 13.70 7.73 5.27
C VAL A 54 14.49 9.04 5.11
N ARG A 55 14.43 9.65 3.92
CA ARG A 55 15.03 10.96 3.62
C ARG A 55 14.42 12.14 4.39
N ASP A 56 13.19 12.01 4.88
CA ASP A 56 12.46 13.06 5.59
C ASP A 56 12.76 13.03 7.10
N ILE A 57 13.42 11.96 7.58
CA ILE A 57 13.91 11.86 8.96
C ILE A 57 15.21 12.67 9.03
N GLN A 58 15.11 13.94 9.46
CA GLN A 58 16.29 14.73 9.79
C GLN A 58 16.97 14.11 11.03
N THR A 59 18.21 13.67 10.83
CA THR A 59 19.14 13.28 11.90
C THR A 59 19.86 14.50 12.46
#